data_AF-A0A9E1YSU2-F1
#
_entry.id   AF-A0A9E1YSU2-F1
#
_cell.length_a   1.000
_cell.length_b   1.000
_cell.length_c   1.000
_cell.angle_alpha   90.00
_cell.angle_beta   90.00
_cell.angle_gamma   90.00
#
_symmetry.space_group_name_H-M   'P 1'
#
loop_
_entity.id
_entity.type
_entity.pdbx_description
1 polymer ?
#
loop_
_entity_poly.entity_id
_entity_poly.type
_entity_poly.pdbx_seq_one_letter_code
_entity_poly.pdbx_strand_id
1 'polypeptide(L)'
;MTAVTAGQVGTAGSETLNGTGSDDVIAGLNGADTLVGNGGEDQLFGGGGDDVLYGDTLHDFAPMPHAISNVVLYLQDDAGEVLKVKVDSFSDSETDVFDANDLDLQSFIDDNYDEMEMVAITIKAGNNKSGMGTGEGELFVIDDSVAIEDLQAAGGKKGQADASFDYVTDLEPLGTPDEGDLLIGGTDDDELYGGVGADTFVFADGDGHDTIGDFQVGEDMIDLGGVSGISDFSGVLAAASNDGDDAVIALDDGSITLAGVQIEGLSVSDFLFA
;
A
#
# COMPACT_ATOMS: atom_id res chain seq x y z
N MET A 1 -1.32 10.80 -24.83
CA MET A 1 -0.20 10.57 -23.90
C MET A 1 1.13 10.89 -24.57
N THR A 2 1.90 11.79 -23.95
CA THR A 2 3.32 11.96 -24.25
C THR A 2 4.04 10.73 -23.69
N ALA A 3 4.92 10.09 -24.45
CA ALA A 3 5.64 8.90 -23.95
C ALA A 3 6.47 9.29 -22.72
N VAL A 4 6.01 8.88 -21.54
CA VAL A 4 6.80 8.95 -20.31
C VAL A 4 7.89 7.88 -20.45
N THR A 5 9.15 8.25 -20.18
CA THR A 5 10.26 7.30 -20.23
C THR A 5 10.43 6.74 -18.83
N ALA A 6 10.11 5.45 -18.65
CA ALA A 6 10.27 4.78 -17.37
C ALA A 6 11.73 4.81 -16.87
N GLY A 7 11.90 5.09 -15.58
CA GLY A 7 13.17 5.06 -14.86
C GLY A 7 13.59 3.62 -14.53
N GLN A 8 12.60 2.77 -14.25
CA GLN A 8 12.74 1.34 -14.01
C GLN A 8 11.84 0.54 -14.95
N VAL A 9 12.38 -0.51 -15.57
CA VAL A 9 11.65 -1.34 -16.53
C VAL A 9 11.96 -2.81 -16.25
N GLY A 10 10.92 -3.59 -15.99
CA GLY A 10 10.94 -5.04 -15.82
C GLY A 10 11.18 -5.79 -17.14
N THR A 11 10.84 -7.08 -17.17
CA THR A 11 11.02 -7.93 -18.34
C THR A 11 9.71 -8.46 -18.90
N ALA A 12 9.59 -9.76 -19.13
CA ALA A 12 8.33 -10.37 -19.57
C ALA A 12 7.97 -11.55 -18.66
N GLY A 13 8.57 -11.58 -17.47
CA GLY A 13 8.31 -12.57 -16.43
C GLY A 13 7.88 -11.85 -15.16
N SER A 14 7.35 -12.60 -14.21
CA SER A 14 6.97 -12.07 -12.91
C SER A 14 8.16 -11.55 -12.13
N GLU A 15 8.09 -10.29 -11.71
CA GLU A 15 9.14 -9.54 -11.03
C GLU A 15 8.59 -8.71 -9.86
N THR A 16 9.44 -8.43 -8.88
CA THR A 16 9.16 -7.39 -7.88
C THR A 16 10.04 -6.19 -8.19
N LEU A 17 9.42 -5.03 -8.39
CA LEU A 17 10.06 -3.80 -8.80
C LEU A 17 9.78 -2.71 -7.76
N ASN A 18 10.80 -2.37 -6.98
CA ASN A 18 10.73 -1.32 -5.97
C ASN A 18 11.29 0.00 -6.52
N GLY A 19 10.57 1.09 -6.30
CA GLY A 19 11.01 2.46 -6.47
C GLY A 19 11.89 2.92 -5.31
N THR A 20 11.91 4.22 -5.10
CA THR A 20 12.71 4.95 -4.12
C THR A 20 11.80 5.89 -3.33
N GLY A 21 12.32 6.62 -2.33
CA GLY A 21 11.53 7.68 -1.69
C GLY A 21 11.46 8.97 -2.52
N SER A 22 11.32 8.89 -3.84
CA SER A 22 11.24 10.02 -4.76
C SER A 22 10.46 9.62 -6.00
N ASP A 23 9.87 10.60 -6.70
CA ASP A 23 9.11 10.38 -7.94
C ASP A 23 9.79 9.41 -8.92
N ASP A 24 9.14 8.27 -9.11
CA ASP A 24 9.58 7.16 -9.92
C ASP A 24 8.61 6.90 -11.07
N VAL A 25 9.15 6.21 -12.08
CA VAL A 25 8.37 5.74 -13.21
C VAL A 25 8.75 4.29 -13.46
N ILE A 26 7.86 3.37 -13.09
CA ILE A 26 8.12 1.93 -13.04
C ILE A 26 7.18 1.21 -14.01
N ALA A 27 7.74 0.36 -14.87
CA ALA A 27 6.95 -0.46 -15.81
C ALA A 27 7.28 -1.95 -15.67
N GLY A 28 6.28 -2.79 -15.36
CA GLY A 28 6.39 -4.26 -15.26
C GLY A 28 6.52 -4.95 -16.61
N LEU A 29 5.68 -4.52 -17.56
CA LEU A 29 5.53 -4.97 -18.96
C LEU A 29 4.65 -6.20 -19.16
N ASN A 30 5.18 -7.43 -19.02
CA ASN A 30 4.35 -8.64 -19.04
C ASN A 30 4.80 -9.52 -17.88
N GLY A 31 3.90 -10.31 -17.33
CA GLY A 31 4.18 -11.09 -16.14
C GLY A 31 3.08 -10.85 -15.13
N ALA A 32 3.14 -11.56 -14.01
CA ALA A 32 2.40 -11.15 -12.83
C ALA A 32 3.42 -10.46 -11.93
N ASP A 33 3.47 -9.14 -11.97
CA ASP A 33 4.47 -8.29 -11.35
C ASP A 33 3.96 -7.69 -10.03
N THR A 34 4.88 -7.34 -9.15
CA THR A 34 4.59 -6.50 -7.96
C THR A 34 5.39 -5.22 -8.08
N LEU A 35 4.72 -4.09 -8.19
CA LEU A 35 5.31 -2.77 -8.31
C LEU A 35 5.06 -2.01 -7.01
N VAL A 36 6.12 -1.48 -6.40
CA VAL A 36 6.03 -0.67 -5.18
C VAL A 36 6.73 0.65 -5.46
N GLY A 37 6.01 1.77 -5.48
CA GLY A 37 6.58 3.09 -5.68
C GLY A 37 7.41 3.55 -4.47
N ASN A 38 6.87 3.34 -3.27
CA ASN A 38 7.35 3.93 -2.00
C ASN A 38 7.00 5.43 -1.98
N GLY A 39 7.74 6.29 -1.29
CA GLY A 39 7.34 7.71 -1.21
C GLY A 39 7.62 8.47 -2.52
N GLY A 40 6.82 9.49 -2.83
CA GLY A 40 6.99 10.36 -3.99
C GLY A 40 5.70 10.45 -4.82
N GLU A 41 5.71 11.22 -5.92
CA GLU A 41 4.64 11.17 -6.93
C GLU A 41 5.02 10.20 -8.05
N ASP A 42 4.52 8.97 -7.97
CA ASP A 42 4.94 7.86 -8.81
C ASP A 42 4.01 7.60 -10.00
N GLN A 43 4.59 6.96 -11.03
CA GLN A 43 3.85 6.45 -12.18
C GLN A 43 4.13 4.97 -12.35
N LEU A 44 3.13 4.15 -12.03
CA LEU A 44 3.23 2.70 -12.04
C LEU A 44 2.42 2.12 -13.20
N PHE A 45 3.08 1.29 -14.01
CA PHE A 45 2.49 0.62 -15.17
C PHE A 45 2.72 -0.89 -15.03
N GLY A 46 1.68 -1.66 -14.68
CA GLY A 46 1.78 -3.13 -14.57
C GLY A 46 2.09 -3.74 -15.94
N GLY A 47 1.18 -3.52 -16.88
CA GLY A 47 1.33 -3.89 -18.27
C GLY A 47 0.38 -5.00 -18.66
N GLY A 48 0.77 -6.25 -18.47
CA GLY A 48 -0.08 -7.37 -18.87
C GLY A 48 0.21 -8.63 -18.08
N GLY A 49 -0.85 -9.30 -17.65
CA GLY A 49 -0.83 -10.33 -16.63
C GLY A 49 -1.27 -9.75 -15.29
N ASP A 50 -1.68 -10.62 -14.37
CA ASP A 50 -2.31 -10.21 -13.11
C ASP A 50 -1.26 -9.53 -12.19
N ASP A 51 -1.25 -8.20 -12.16
CA ASP A 51 -0.26 -7.39 -11.47
C ASP A 51 -0.77 -6.87 -10.10
N VAL A 52 0.16 -6.53 -9.21
CA VAL A 52 -0.13 -5.84 -7.94
C VAL A 52 0.67 -4.55 -7.88
N LEU A 53 0.00 -3.41 -7.79
CA LEU A 53 0.60 -2.08 -7.78
C LEU A 53 0.32 -1.40 -6.44
N TYR A 54 1.37 -0.96 -5.78
CA TYR A 54 1.34 -0.08 -4.60
C TYR A 54 2.02 1.23 -4.97
N GLY A 55 1.26 2.32 -4.98
CA GLY A 55 1.77 3.68 -5.12
C GLY A 55 2.82 3.93 -4.03
N ASP A 56 2.38 3.93 -2.79
CA ASP A 56 3.29 3.95 -1.63
C ASP A 56 3.71 2.56 -1.11
N THR A 57 4.49 2.56 -0.03
CA THR A 57 4.67 1.33 0.77
C THR A 57 3.33 0.74 1.17
N LEU A 58 3.22 -0.59 1.13
CA LEU A 58 2.09 -1.40 1.60
C LEU A 58 1.35 -0.77 2.80
N HIS A 59 0.16 -0.23 2.54
CA HIS A 59 -0.77 0.25 3.57
C HIS A 59 -1.46 -0.92 4.26
N ASP A 60 -0.71 -1.72 5.01
CA ASP A 60 -1.21 -2.91 5.70
C ASP A 60 -1.84 -2.58 7.08
N PHE A 61 -1.88 -1.29 7.47
CA PHE A 61 -2.35 -0.86 8.79
C PHE A 61 -3.36 0.27 8.74
N ALA A 62 -4.51 0.12 9.39
CA ALA A 62 -5.43 1.25 9.57
C ALA A 62 -4.82 2.31 10.53
N PRO A 63 -5.08 3.61 10.32
CA PRO A 63 -4.66 4.66 11.24
C PRO A 63 -5.13 4.39 12.68
N MET A 64 -4.25 4.61 13.64
CA MET A 64 -4.51 4.32 15.05
C MET A 64 -5.25 5.48 15.73
N PRO A 65 -6.16 5.20 16.69
CA PRO A 65 -6.88 6.26 17.41
C PRO A 65 -6.00 7.06 18.40
N HIS A 66 -4.76 6.61 18.62
CA HIS A 66 -3.78 7.22 19.51
C HIS A 66 -2.40 7.18 18.85
N ALA A 67 -1.53 8.11 19.24
CA ALA A 67 -0.16 8.16 18.75
C ALA A 67 0.56 6.82 18.94
N ILE A 68 1.25 6.36 17.91
CA ILE A 68 2.09 5.17 17.93
C ILE A 68 3.23 5.40 18.93
N SER A 69 3.28 4.52 19.91
CA SER A 69 4.24 4.55 21.01
C SER A 69 5.49 3.72 20.72
N ASN A 70 5.36 2.63 19.96
CA ASN A 70 6.44 1.77 19.49
C ASN A 70 5.88 0.76 18.46
N VAL A 71 6.74 0.22 17.62
CA VAL A 71 6.44 -1.00 16.82
C VAL A 71 7.40 -2.13 17.20
N VAL A 72 7.03 -3.37 16.87
CA VAL A 72 7.92 -4.53 16.94
C VAL A 72 7.90 -5.22 15.58
N LEU A 73 9.02 -5.19 14.88
CA LEU A 73 9.22 -5.86 13.61
C LEU A 73 9.69 -7.30 13.85
N TYR A 74 9.25 -8.20 12.98
CA TYR A 74 9.70 -9.58 12.91
C TYR A 74 10.37 -9.72 11.56
N LEU A 75 11.69 -9.81 11.57
CA LEU A 75 12.51 -9.86 10.37
C LEU A 75 12.99 -11.29 10.17
N GLN A 76 12.87 -11.86 8.98
CA GLN A 76 13.31 -13.20 8.66
C GLN A 76 14.50 -13.15 7.69
N ASP A 77 15.50 -14.00 7.92
CA ASP A 77 16.60 -14.19 6.98
C ASP A 77 16.30 -15.31 5.95
N ASP A 78 17.16 -15.45 4.93
CA ASP A 78 17.08 -16.51 3.91
C ASP A 78 17.10 -17.95 4.47
N ALA A 79 17.57 -18.13 5.72
CA ALA A 79 17.59 -19.43 6.40
C ALA A 79 16.29 -19.71 7.17
N GLY A 80 15.37 -18.75 7.23
CA GLY A 80 14.10 -18.80 7.94
C GLY A 80 14.20 -18.42 9.42
N GLU A 81 15.34 -17.91 9.89
CA GLU A 81 15.52 -17.46 11.27
C GLU A 81 14.89 -16.08 11.46
N VAL A 82 14.03 -15.95 12.48
CA VAL A 82 13.32 -14.70 12.77
C VAL A 82 14.02 -13.92 13.88
N LEU A 83 14.27 -12.64 13.64
CA LEU A 83 14.75 -11.64 14.58
C LEU A 83 13.61 -10.72 15.02
N LYS A 84 13.44 -10.52 16.34
CA LYS A 84 12.53 -9.48 16.87
C LYS A 84 13.24 -8.16 17.09
N VAL A 85 12.78 -7.12 16.42
CA VAL A 85 13.30 -5.76 16.54
C VAL A 85 12.23 -4.86 17.13
N LYS A 86 12.51 -4.22 18.27
CA LYS A 86 11.65 -3.17 18.80
C LYS A 86 12.13 -1.80 18.33
N VAL A 87 11.20 -1.01 17.82
CA VAL A 87 11.44 0.39 17.50
C VAL A 87 10.78 1.24 18.58
N ASP A 88 11.59 1.87 19.43
CA ASP A 88 11.18 2.48 20.71
C ASP A 88 10.69 3.94 20.59
N SER A 89 11.04 4.62 19.50
CA SER A 89 10.79 6.05 19.30
C SER A 89 10.88 6.35 17.81
N PHE A 90 9.97 7.16 17.28
CA PHE A 90 9.98 7.66 15.89
C PHE A 90 10.48 9.11 15.89
N SER A 91 11.58 9.35 16.61
CA SER A 91 12.02 10.67 17.01
C SER A 91 12.62 11.43 15.82
N ASP A 92 11.80 12.32 15.26
CA ASP A 92 12.08 13.76 15.22
C ASP A 92 10.87 14.61 14.76
N SER A 93 9.68 14.01 14.61
CA SER A 93 8.47 14.76 14.32
C SER A 93 7.99 15.58 15.54
N GLU A 94 7.79 16.88 15.37
CA GLU A 94 7.00 17.71 16.31
C GLU A 94 5.50 17.30 16.34
N THR A 95 5.16 16.18 15.68
CA THR A 95 3.81 15.64 15.47
C THR A 95 3.76 14.18 15.88
N ASP A 96 2.76 13.82 16.68
CA ASP A 96 2.45 12.43 16.99
C ASP A 96 2.17 11.64 15.69
N VAL A 97 2.82 10.49 15.50
CA VAL A 97 2.53 9.56 14.39
C VAL A 97 1.30 8.74 14.77
N PHE A 98 0.28 8.67 13.90
CA PHE A 98 -0.94 7.89 14.15
C PHE A 98 -1.06 6.71 13.21
N ASP A 99 -0.43 6.75 12.04
CA ASP A 99 -0.40 5.65 11.10
C ASP A 99 0.98 4.99 11.09
N ALA A 100 1.02 3.66 11.06
CA ALA A 100 2.27 2.93 10.94
C ALA A 100 2.79 2.92 9.50
N ASN A 101 1.91 3.21 8.54
CA ASN A 101 2.29 3.40 7.14
C ASN A 101 3.10 4.70 6.95
N ASP A 102 2.90 5.72 7.81
CA ASP A 102 3.73 6.94 7.84
C ASP A 102 5.19 6.67 8.22
N LEU A 103 5.54 5.43 8.57
CA LEU A 103 6.88 5.03 8.98
C LEU A 103 7.56 4.28 7.82
N ASP A 104 8.68 4.82 7.33
CA ASP A 104 9.56 4.16 6.35
C ASP A 104 10.35 2.99 6.97
N LEU A 105 9.61 2.00 7.45
CA LEU A 105 10.15 0.83 8.11
C LEU A 105 11.02 0.01 7.16
N GLN A 106 10.75 0.04 5.85
CA GLN A 106 11.55 -0.67 4.87
C GLN A 106 12.94 -0.05 4.72
N SER A 107 13.07 1.26 4.52
CA SER A 107 14.39 1.90 4.49
C SER A 107 15.15 1.71 5.80
N PHE A 108 14.45 1.75 6.94
CA PHE A 108 15.07 1.43 8.22
C PHE A 108 15.57 -0.01 8.29
N ILE A 109 14.82 -0.97 7.75
CA ILE A 109 15.25 -2.37 7.67
C ILE A 109 16.49 -2.47 6.79
N ASP A 110 16.43 -1.93 5.57
CA ASP A 110 17.52 -1.99 4.59
C ASP A 110 18.81 -1.34 5.13
N ASP A 111 18.70 -0.22 5.86
CA ASP A 111 19.85 0.49 6.43
C ASP A 111 20.49 -0.22 7.63
N ASN A 112 19.73 -1.06 8.35
CA ASN A 112 20.16 -1.64 9.64
C ASN A 112 20.26 -3.17 9.64
N TYR A 113 19.64 -3.84 8.68
CA TYR A 113 19.41 -5.29 8.64
C TYR A 113 19.52 -5.84 7.21
N ASP A 114 20.75 -5.85 6.68
CA ASP A 114 21.07 -6.47 5.39
C ASP A 114 20.49 -7.90 5.28
N GLU A 115 19.89 -8.23 4.12
CA GLU A 115 19.41 -9.58 3.79
C GLU A 115 18.33 -10.11 4.76
N MET A 116 17.55 -9.21 5.36
CA MET A 116 16.37 -9.57 6.16
C MET A 116 15.10 -8.96 5.60
N GLU A 117 14.00 -9.71 5.67
CA GLU A 117 12.69 -9.32 5.20
C GLU A 117 11.69 -9.21 6.36
N MET A 118 10.82 -8.20 6.34
CA MET A 118 9.78 -8.08 7.37
C MET A 118 8.62 -9.03 7.08
N VAL A 119 8.43 -10.01 7.96
CA VAL A 119 7.37 -11.03 7.83
C VAL A 119 6.15 -10.74 8.72
N ALA A 120 6.34 -9.93 9.77
CA ALA A 120 5.25 -9.50 10.64
C ALA A 120 5.61 -8.21 11.40
N ILE A 121 4.59 -7.53 11.90
CA ILE A 121 4.74 -6.35 12.74
C ILE A 121 3.72 -6.34 13.87
N THR A 122 4.10 -5.77 15.01
CA THR A 122 3.18 -5.41 16.08
C THR A 122 3.16 -3.90 16.26
N ILE A 123 2.01 -3.27 16.09
CA ILE A 123 1.87 -1.82 16.24
C ILE A 123 1.25 -1.50 17.58
N LYS A 124 1.88 -0.59 18.31
CA LYS A 124 1.41 -0.17 19.62
C LYS A 124 1.13 1.32 19.68
N ALA A 125 -0.15 1.67 19.79
CA ALA A 125 -0.61 3.03 20.06
C ALA A 125 -0.85 3.30 21.56
N GLY A 126 -0.51 4.51 22.02
CA GLY A 126 -0.79 5.01 23.38
C GLY A 126 0.19 4.57 24.48
N ASN A 127 0.14 5.23 25.65
CA ASN A 127 1.11 5.02 26.72
C ASN A 127 0.63 4.06 27.84
N ASN A 128 1.39 2.98 28.06
CA ASN A 128 1.11 1.94 29.07
C ASN A 128 1.32 2.38 30.54
N LYS A 129 1.71 3.64 30.82
CA LYS A 129 2.02 4.10 32.20
C LYS A 129 0.88 4.80 32.93
N SER A 130 -0.17 5.26 32.25
CA SER A 130 -1.24 6.06 32.90
C SER A 130 -2.68 5.69 32.52
N GLY A 131 -2.87 4.59 31.78
CA GLY A 131 -4.19 4.08 31.41
C GLY A 131 -4.81 4.84 30.23
N MET A 132 -4.66 4.25 29.05
CA MET A 132 -5.52 4.32 27.84
C MET A 132 -4.71 3.77 26.64
N GLY A 133 -4.23 2.54 26.74
CA GLY A 133 -3.59 1.83 25.62
C GLY A 133 -3.77 0.33 25.79
N THR A 134 -4.03 -0.39 24.71
CA THR A 134 -4.14 -1.85 24.70
C THR A 134 -2.78 -2.44 25.09
N GLY A 135 -2.75 -3.24 26.15
CA GLY A 135 -1.56 -4.01 26.50
C GLY A 135 -1.32 -5.06 25.42
N GLU A 136 -0.11 -5.06 24.85
CA GLU A 136 0.31 -5.78 23.63
C GLU A 136 -0.42 -5.24 22.37
N GLY A 137 0.37 -4.76 21.39
CA GLY A 137 -0.17 -4.29 20.12
C GLY A 137 -0.80 -5.42 19.32
N GLU A 138 -1.58 -5.09 18.30
CA GLU A 138 -2.10 -6.09 17.36
C GLU A 138 -0.95 -6.63 16.50
N LEU A 139 -0.91 -7.94 16.29
CA LEU A 139 0.06 -8.61 15.43
C LEU A 139 -0.53 -8.72 14.03
N PHE A 140 0.16 -8.11 13.09
CA PHE A 140 -0.13 -8.20 11.67
C PHE A 140 0.93 -9.10 11.03
N VAL A 141 0.48 -10.08 10.26
CA VAL A 141 1.34 -11.01 9.53
C VAL A 141 1.32 -10.55 8.09
N ILE A 142 2.48 -10.11 7.61
CA ILE A 142 2.65 -9.51 6.28
C ILE A 142 2.96 -10.62 5.28
N ASP A 143 3.79 -11.59 5.70
CA ASP A 143 4.09 -12.78 4.91
C ASP A 143 3.48 -14.03 5.55
N ASP A 144 2.57 -14.68 4.82
CA ASP A 144 1.89 -15.90 5.25
C ASP A 144 2.79 -17.15 5.27
N SER A 145 4.02 -17.03 4.75
CA SER A 145 5.05 -18.07 4.81
C SER A 145 5.49 -18.41 6.24
N VAL A 146 5.24 -17.49 7.20
CA VAL A 146 5.65 -17.65 8.59
C VAL A 146 4.46 -17.93 9.51
N ALA A 147 4.50 -19.09 10.17
CA ALA A 147 3.48 -19.43 11.16
C ALA A 147 3.60 -18.55 12.41
N ILE A 148 2.47 -18.08 12.94
CA ILE A 148 2.39 -17.29 14.19
C ILE A 148 3.12 -17.97 15.36
N GLU A 149 3.18 -19.30 15.39
CA GLU A 149 3.89 -20.06 16.42
C GLU A 149 5.41 -19.83 16.38
N ASP A 150 5.99 -19.65 15.20
CA ASP A 150 7.42 -19.42 14.98
C ASP A 150 7.81 -17.97 15.36
N LEU A 151 6.94 -17.01 15.06
CA LEU A 151 7.07 -15.60 15.50
C LEU A 151 7.09 -15.47 17.04
N GLN A 152 6.39 -16.35 17.75
CA GLN A 152 6.34 -16.36 19.22
C GLN A 152 7.55 -17.05 19.87
N ALA A 153 8.27 -17.90 19.13
CA ALA A 153 9.39 -18.69 19.61
C ALA A 153 10.75 -17.96 19.52
N ALA A 154 10.89 -17.01 18.59
CA ALA A 154 12.13 -16.31 18.27
C ALA A 154 12.86 -15.64 19.46
N GLY A 155 12.14 -15.07 20.44
CA GLY A 155 12.74 -14.17 21.45
C GLY A 155 13.08 -14.75 22.83
N GLY A 156 13.12 -16.08 23.02
CA GLY A 156 13.55 -16.75 24.27
C GLY A 156 12.74 -16.47 25.56
N LYS A 157 11.88 -15.44 25.57
CA LYS A 157 10.92 -15.03 26.59
C LYS A 157 9.77 -14.34 25.86
N LYS A 158 8.53 -14.78 26.10
CA LYS A 158 7.33 -14.18 25.50
C LYS A 158 7.34 -12.65 25.68
N GLY A 159 7.32 -11.91 24.57
CA GLY A 159 7.11 -10.46 24.54
C GLY A 159 8.35 -9.58 24.69
N GLN A 160 9.57 -10.12 24.63
CA GLN A 160 10.80 -9.31 24.62
C GLN A 160 11.42 -9.32 23.23
N ALA A 161 11.78 -8.13 22.71
CA ALA A 161 12.56 -8.03 21.48
C ALA A 161 14.03 -8.35 21.72
N ASP A 162 14.68 -8.91 20.71
CA ASP A 162 16.11 -9.26 20.74
C ASP A 162 16.99 -8.03 20.54
N ALA A 163 16.48 -7.03 19.82
CA ALA A 163 17.10 -5.71 19.66
C ALA A 163 16.10 -4.56 19.88
N SER A 164 16.62 -3.38 20.23
CA SER A 164 15.87 -2.14 20.44
C SER A 164 16.59 -1.00 19.73
N PHE A 165 15.86 -0.24 18.92
CA PHE A 165 16.37 0.90 18.15
C PHE A 165 15.48 2.12 18.35
N ASP A 166 16.11 3.30 18.34
CA ASP A 166 15.39 4.56 18.11
C ASP A 166 15.36 4.77 16.60
N TYR A 167 14.17 4.95 16.05
CA TYR A 167 13.97 5.27 14.65
C TYR A 167 14.18 6.77 14.49
N VAL A 168 15.33 7.09 13.90
CA VAL A 168 15.83 8.46 13.71
C VAL A 168 16.05 8.65 12.22
N THR A 169 14.96 8.76 11.47
CA THR A 169 15.03 9.42 10.17
C THR A 169 14.67 10.88 10.39
N ASP A 170 15.36 11.77 9.68
CA ASP A 170 14.76 13.06 9.34
C ASP A 170 13.52 12.69 8.52
N LEU A 171 12.39 12.45 9.20
CA LEU A 171 11.10 12.18 8.57
C LEU A 171 10.76 13.42 7.75
N GLU A 172 11.19 13.47 6.50
CA GLU A 172 10.27 13.92 5.48
C GLU A 172 9.09 12.94 5.61
N PRO A 173 7.87 13.41 5.92
CA PRO A 173 6.71 12.54 5.91
C PRO A 173 6.72 11.73 4.61
N LEU A 174 6.42 10.43 4.67
CA LEU A 174 6.22 9.57 3.49
C LEU A 174 4.98 10.05 2.74
N GLY A 175 5.07 11.20 2.08
CA GLY A 175 3.93 11.92 1.53
C GLY A 175 3.51 13.09 2.41
N THR A 176 3.63 14.29 1.87
CA THR A 176 2.62 15.31 2.21
C THR A 176 1.31 14.93 1.52
N PRO A 177 0.12 15.39 1.97
CA PRO A 177 -1.17 15.11 1.30
C PRO A 177 -1.27 15.56 -0.17
N ASP A 178 -0.17 16.02 -0.76
CA ASP A 178 -0.05 16.53 -2.12
C ASP A 178 0.70 15.53 -3.05
N GLU A 179 1.28 14.43 -2.55
CA GLU A 179 2.03 13.43 -3.35
C GLU A 179 1.09 12.28 -3.74
N GLY A 180 0.34 12.43 -4.82
CA GLY A 180 -0.56 11.39 -5.32
C GLY A 180 0.02 10.67 -6.54
N ASP A 181 -0.30 9.38 -6.64
CA ASP A 181 0.28 8.48 -7.63
C ASP A 181 -0.62 8.28 -8.85
N LEU A 182 -0.01 7.83 -9.94
CA LEU A 182 -0.70 7.40 -11.15
C LEU A 182 -0.52 5.89 -11.33
N LEU A 183 -1.60 5.14 -11.12
CA LEU A 183 -1.61 3.69 -11.23
C LEU A 183 -2.35 3.25 -12.49
N ILE A 184 -1.68 2.46 -13.31
CA ILE A 184 -2.24 1.80 -14.50
C ILE A 184 -1.89 0.32 -14.42
N GLY A 185 -2.86 -0.51 -14.02
CA GLY A 185 -2.71 -1.96 -13.99
C GLY A 185 -2.36 -2.50 -15.37
N GLY A 186 -3.24 -2.26 -16.35
CA GLY A 186 -3.03 -2.69 -17.72
C GLY A 186 -4.03 -3.78 -18.06
N THR A 187 -3.60 -4.79 -18.83
CA THR A 187 -4.49 -5.89 -19.22
C THR A 187 -4.40 -7.07 -18.26
N ASP A 188 -5.47 -7.85 -18.19
CA ASP A 188 -5.69 -8.94 -17.24
C ASP A 188 -6.15 -8.40 -15.86
N ASP A 189 -6.18 -9.20 -14.80
CA ASP A 189 -6.89 -8.84 -13.57
C ASP A 189 -5.93 -8.29 -12.50
N ASP A 190 -5.96 -6.99 -12.23
CA ASP A 190 -4.98 -6.30 -11.39
C ASP A 190 -5.49 -5.89 -10.00
N GLU A 191 -4.58 -5.80 -9.02
CA GLU A 191 -4.82 -5.22 -7.69
C GLU A 191 -4.05 -3.90 -7.53
N LEU A 192 -4.76 -2.81 -7.27
CA LEU A 192 -4.21 -1.45 -7.22
C LEU A 192 -4.43 -0.83 -5.83
N TYR A 193 -3.37 -0.26 -5.27
CA TYR A 193 -3.35 0.40 -3.97
C TYR A 193 -2.63 1.73 -4.11
N GLY A 194 -3.35 2.84 -3.95
CA GLY A 194 -2.78 4.18 -4.11
C GLY A 194 -1.88 4.56 -2.94
N GLY A 195 -2.38 4.38 -1.73
CA GLY A 195 -1.67 4.73 -0.51
C GLY A 195 -2.07 6.09 0.04
N VAL A 196 -1.09 6.93 0.40
CA VAL A 196 -1.36 8.29 0.87
C VAL A 196 -1.42 9.25 -0.32
N GLY A 197 -2.05 10.41 -0.09
CA GLY A 197 -2.18 11.41 -1.14
C GLY A 197 -3.43 11.19 -1.98
N ALA A 198 -3.53 11.97 -3.06
CA ALA A 198 -4.70 11.99 -3.92
C ALA A 198 -4.39 11.26 -5.22
N ASP A 199 -4.71 9.98 -5.25
CA ASP A 199 -4.25 9.07 -6.30
C ASP A 199 -5.14 9.10 -7.54
N THR A 200 -4.59 8.67 -8.67
CA THR A 200 -5.32 8.50 -9.92
C THR A 200 -5.15 7.08 -10.46
N PHE A 201 -6.25 6.34 -10.48
CA PHE A 201 -6.34 5.01 -11.08
C PHE A 201 -6.91 5.13 -12.49
N VAL A 202 -6.14 4.73 -13.50
CA VAL A 202 -6.51 4.90 -14.92
C VAL A 202 -6.98 3.58 -15.50
N PHE A 203 -8.16 3.60 -16.11
CA PHE A 203 -8.73 2.44 -16.79
C PHE A 203 -9.02 2.71 -18.27
N ALA A 204 -8.94 1.65 -19.06
CA ALA A 204 -9.25 1.58 -20.47
C ALA A 204 -10.07 0.34 -20.82
N ASP A 205 -10.62 0.33 -22.04
CA ASP A 205 -11.27 -0.87 -22.58
C ASP A 205 -10.27 -2.05 -22.64
N GLY A 206 -10.68 -3.21 -22.11
CA GLY A 206 -9.89 -4.44 -22.16
C GLY A 206 -8.81 -4.56 -21.09
N ASP A 207 -8.90 -3.76 -20.02
CA ASP A 207 -8.01 -3.88 -18.86
C ASP A 207 -8.31 -5.20 -18.14
N GLY A 208 -9.44 -5.34 -17.46
CA GLY A 208 -9.85 -6.68 -17.00
C GLY A 208 -10.80 -6.59 -15.83
N HIS A 209 -10.66 -7.50 -14.87
CA HIS A 209 -11.38 -7.46 -13.61
C HIS A 209 -10.49 -6.92 -12.49
N ASP A 210 -10.35 -5.60 -12.46
CA ASP A 210 -9.43 -4.93 -11.56
C ASP A 210 -10.08 -4.59 -10.22
N THR A 211 -9.25 -4.51 -9.18
CA THR A 211 -9.65 -4.13 -7.83
C THR A 211 -8.79 -2.99 -7.33
N ILE A 212 -9.43 -1.91 -6.89
CA ILE A 212 -8.79 -0.88 -6.07
C ILE A 212 -9.06 -1.21 -4.61
N GLY A 213 -8.00 -1.43 -3.85
CA GLY A 213 -8.07 -1.93 -2.48
C GLY A 213 -8.34 -0.88 -1.40
N ASP A 214 -7.97 0.39 -1.65
CA ASP A 214 -7.88 1.44 -0.64
C ASP A 214 -8.50 2.80 -1.04
N PHE A 215 -9.34 2.81 -2.08
CA PHE A 215 -9.92 4.03 -2.65
C PHE A 215 -10.54 4.99 -1.61
N GLN A 216 -10.01 6.21 -1.54
CA GLN A 216 -10.43 7.28 -0.66
C GLN A 216 -11.43 8.22 -1.35
N VAL A 217 -12.72 8.06 -1.03
CA VAL A 217 -13.80 8.86 -1.61
C VAL A 217 -13.61 10.36 -1.38
N GLY A 218 -13.57 11.12 -2.48
CA GLY A 218 -13.43 12.58 -2.47
C GLY A 218 -11.99 13.08 -2.36
N GLU A 219 -11.02 12.16 -2.35
CA GLU A 219 -9.59 12.42 -2.39
C GLU A 219 -9.01 11.84 -3.68
N ASP A 220 -9.24 10.55 -3.91
CA ASP A 220 -8.76 9.83 -5.10
C ASP A 220 -9.66 10.00 -6.32
N MET A 221 -9.08 9.69 -7.48
CA MET A 221 -9.67 9.83 -8.79
C MET A 221 -9.64 8.52 -9.58
N ILE A 222 -10.76 8.18 -10.21
CA ILE A 222 -10.84 7.10 -11.21
C ILE A 222 -10.92 7.74 -12.60
N ASP A 223 -9.88 7.59 -13.42
CA ASP A 223 -9.89 8.07 -14.80
C ASP A 223 -10.48 7.03 -15.76
N LEU A 224 -11.68 7.31 -16.24
CA LEU A 224 -12.42 6.50 -17.22
C LEU A 224 -12.30 7.06 -18.64
N GLY A 225 -11.35 7.96 -18.90
CA GLY A 225 -11.12 8.55 -20.23
C GLY A 225 -10.76 7.52 -21.30
N GLY A 226 -10.24 6.35 -20.90
CA GLY A 226 -9.96 5.21 -21.77
C GLY A 226 -11.13 4.23 -21.96
N VAL A 227 -12.18 4.33 -21.12
CA VAL A 227 -13.29 3.38 -21.09
C VAL A 227 -14.41 3.82 -22.02
N SER A 228 -14.71 2.99 -23.02
CA SER A 228 -15.86 3.19 -23.88
C SER A 228 -17.16 2.85 -23.15
N GLY A 229 -18.24 3.56 -23.49
CA GLY A 229 -19.57 3.29 -22.91
C GLY A 229 -19.87 4.00 -21.59
N ILE A 230 -18.86 4.52 -20.87
CA ILE A 230 -19.02 5.35 -19.68
C ILE A 230 -18.41 6.73 -19.92
N SER A 231 -19.24 7.72 -20.23
CA SER A 231 -18.78 9.09 -20.55
C SER A 231 -19.15 10.15 -19.51
N ASP A 232 -19.87 9.75 -18.46
CA ASP A 232 -20.25 10.62 -17.35
C ASP A 232 -20.61 9.78 -16.12
N PHE A 233 -20.79 10.47 -15.00
CA PHE A 233 -21.17 9.83 -13.73
C PHE A 233 -22.54 9.14 -13.78
N SER A 234 -23.45 9.57 -14.66
CA SER A 234 -24.72 8.84 -14.83
C SER A 234 -24.51 7.49 -15.51
N GLY A 235 -23.50 7.37 -16.37
CA GLY A 235 -23.03 6.11 -16.94
C GLY A 235 -22.47 5.19 -15.86
N VAL A 236 -21.61 5.72 -14.97
CA VAL A 236 -21.08 4.99 -13.81
C VAL A 236 -22.22 4.41 -12.98
N LEU A 237 -23.18 5.24 -12.54
CA LEU A 237 -24.32 4.77 -11.74
C LEU A 237 -25.22 3.76 -12.45
N ALA A 238 -25.25 3.76 -13.78
CA ALA A 238 -26.03 2.79 -14.55
C ALA A 238 -25.31 1.43 -14.68
N ALA A 239 -23.97 1.45 -14.66
CA ALA A 239 -23.11 0.29 -14.74
C ALA A 239 -22.76 -0.32 -13.38
N ALA A 240 -22.86 0.46 -12.31
CA ALA A 240 -22.42 0.05 -10.98
C ALA A 240 -23.49 -0.74 -10.19
N SER A 241 -23.03 -1.72 -9.40
CA SER A 241 -23.81 -2.40 -8.36
C SER A 241 -22.98 -2.67 -7.11
N ASN A 242 -23.59 -2.65 -5.92
CA ASN A 242 -22.89 -3.08 -4.71
C ASN A 242 -22.89 -4.61 -4.61
N ASP A 243 -21.74 -5.21 -4.32
CA ASP A 243 -21.59 -6.60 -3.89
C ASP A 243 -20.94 -6.64 -2.50
N GLY A 244 -21.68 -7.09 -1.49
CA GLY A 244 -21.23 -6.94 -0.10
C GLY A 244 -21.06 -5.47 0.29
N ASP A 245 -19.84 -5.10 0.68
CA ASP A 245 -19.44 -3.74 1.04
C ASP A 245 -18.72 -3.01 -0.12
N ASP A 246 -18.60 -3.66 -1.29
CA ASP A 246 -17.82 -3.20 -2.43
C ASP A 246 -18.71 -2.65 -3.55
N ALA A 247 -18.23 -1.64 -4.26
CA ALA A 247 -18.87 -1.08 -5.44
C ALA A 247 -18.21 -1.70 -6.68
N VAL A 248 -19.01 -2.36 -7.51
CA VAL A 248 -18.54 -3.01 -8.75
C VAL A 248 -19.11 -2.26 -9.94
N ILE A 249 -18.25 -1.63 -10.73
CA ILE A 249 -18.59 -0.96 -11.99
C ILE A 249 -18.39 -1.97 -13.13
N ALA A 250 -19.48 -2.42 -13.74
CA ALA A 250 -19.41 -3.36 -14.85
C ALA A 250 -18.97 -2.66 -16.15
N LEU A 251 -17.95 -3.19 -16.81
CA LEU A 251 -17.49 -2.77 -18.14
C LEU A 251 -17.94 -3.80 -19.20
N ASP A 252 -17.73 -3.50 -20.48
CA ASP A 252 -18.13 -4.40 -21.57
C ASP A 252 -17.31 -5.71 -21.58
N ASP A 253 -16.03 -5.64 -21.19
CA ASP A 253 -15.07 -6.74 -21.16
C ASP A 253 -14.36 -6.93 -19.81
N GLY A 254 -14.87 -6.30 -18.75
CA GLY A 254 -14.22 -6.30 -17.45
C GLY A 254 -15.07 -5.71 -16.33
N SER A 255 -14.44 -5.37 -15.21
CA SER A 255 -15.06 -4.65 -14.11
C SER A 255 -14.02 -3.92 -13.28
N ILE A 256 -14.43 -2.80 -12.69
CA ILE A 256 -13.65 -2.12 -11.65
C ILE A 256 -14.34 -2.36 -10.32
N THR A 257 -13.64 -2.97 -9.38
CA THR A 257 -14.12 -3.18 -8.00
C THR A 257 -13.46 -2.18 -7.08
N LEU A 258 -14.26 -1.46 -6.28
CA LEU A 258 -13.78 -0.59 -5.21
C LEU A 258 -14.04 -1.29 -3.88
N ALA A 259 -13.00 -1.88 -3.31
CA ALA A 259 -13.10 -2.65 -2.07
C ALA A 259 -13.49 -1.73 -0.89
N GLY A 260 -14.48 -2.13 -0.11
CA GLY A 260 -14.94 -1.39 1.07
C GLY A 260 -15.66 -0.07 0.78
N VAL A 261 -15.89 0.28 -0.48
CA VAL A 261 -16.59 1.50 -0.91
C VAL A 261 -17.97 1.16 -1.45
N GLN A 262 -19.01 1.84 -0.98
CA GLN A 262 -20.37 1.69 -1.53
C GLN A 262 -20.67 2.81 -2.54
N ILE A 263 -21.47 2.48 -3.58
CA ILE A 263 -21.86 3.43 -4.64
C ILE A 263 -22.50 4.71 -4.08
N GLU A 264 -23.20 4.62 -2.95
CA GLU A 264 -23.84 5.75 -2.28
C GLU A 264 -22.83 6.79 -1.76
N GLY A 265 -21.57 6.40 -1.55
CA GLY A 265 -20.48 7.31 -1.18
C GLY A 265 -19.93 8.08 -2.38
N LEU A 266 -20.01 7.49 -3.58
CA LEU A 266 -19.40 8.02 -4.79
C LEU A 266 -20.12 9.25 -5.32
N SER A 267 -19.36 10.13 -5.94
CA SER A 267 -19.83 11.34 -6.56
C SER A 267 -19.06 11.65 -7.85
N VAL A 268 -19.55 12.64 -8.61
CA VAL A 268 -18.88 13.08 -9.84
C VAL A 268 -17.48 13.65 -9.61
N SER A 269 -17.11 14.05 -8.38
CA SER A 269 -15.75 14.52 -8.12
C SER A 269 -14.72 13.41 -8.16
N ASP A 270 -15.14 12.15 -8.04
CA ASP A 270 -14.25 11.01 -7.85
C ASP A 270 -13.86 10.38 -9.20
N PHE A 271 -14.29 10.99 -10.31
CA PHE A 271 -14.15 10.43 -11.66
C PHE A 271 -13.66 11.48 -12.67
N LEU A 272 -12.77 11.05 -13.56
CA LEU A 272 -12.42 11.75 -14.79
C LEU A 272 -13.04 11.03 -16.00
N PHE A 273 -13.43 11.82 -17.00
CA PHE A 273 -14.07 11.34 -18.23
C PHE A 273 -13.46 12.05 -19.45
N ALA A 274 -13.55 11.43 -20.63
CA ALA A 274 -13.06 11.96 -21.92
C ALA A 274 -13.82 13.17 -22.48
#